data_AF-A0A0S8J6A3-F1
#
_entry.id   AF-A0A0S8J6A3-F1
#
_cell.length_a   1.000
_cell.length_b   1.000
_cell.length_c   1.000
_cell.angle_alpha   90.00
_cell.angle_beta   90.00
_cell.angle_gamma   90.00
#
_symmetry.space_group_name_H-M   'P 1'
#
loop_
_entity.id
_entity.type
_entity.pdbx_description
1 polymer ?
#
loop_
_entity_poly.entity_id
_entity_poly.type
_entity_poly.pdbx_seq_one_letter_code
_entity_poly.pdbx_strand_id
1 'polypeptide(L)'
;PNQINNVLCFPGFFRGLLDCRAAGVNYEMKRAAARAIADVIPPEQLQENYIIPSVFDRRVAPAVANAVIDVAWYTGMSRREAKHIPTAARHTGESD
;
A
#
# COMPACT_ATOMS: atom_id res chain seq x y z
N PRO A 1 2.60 -8.44 -22.07
CA PRO A 1 3.06 -8.89 -20.73
C PRO A 1 3.55 -7.66 -19.95
N ASN A 2 3.57 -7.73 -18.63
CA ASN A 2 4.06 -6.66 -17.75
C ASN A 2 3.49 -5.25 -18.00
N GLN A 3 2.16 -5.09 -18.02
CA GLN A 3 1.53 -3.77 -18.21
C GLN A 3 1.70 -2.86 -16.99
N ILE A 4 2.69 -1.96 -17.06
CA ILE A 4 2.89 -0.94 -16.04
C ILE A 4 1.93 0.22 -16.32
N ASN A 5 0.91 0.35 -15.48
CA ASN A 5 -0.13 1.36 -15.65
C ASN A 5 -0.59 1.93 -14.30
N ASN A 6 -0.95 3.21 -14.28
CA ASN A 6 -1.47 3.91 -13.09
C ASN A 6 -2.80 3.34 -12.57
N VAL A 7 -3.53 2.58 -13.38
CA VAL A 7 -4.73 1.83 -12.97
C VAL A 7 -4.44 0.87 -11.80
N LEU A 8 -3.21 0.38 -11.66
CA LEU A 8 -2.80 -0.41 -10.51
C LEU A 8 -2.68 0.40 -9.22
N CYS A 9 -2.47 1.72 -9.32
CA CYS A 9 -2.24 2.59 -8.17
C CYS A 9 -3.51 3.37 -7.79
N PHE A 10 -4.12 4.09 -8.74
CA PHE A 10 -5.14 5.09 -8.45
C PHE A 10 -6.32 4.58 -7.63
N PRO A 11 -6.99 3.46 -7.96
CA PRO A 11 -8.18 3.03 -7.22
C PRO A 11 -7.88 2.80 -5.73
N GLY A 12 -6.81 2.04 -5.43
CA GLY A 12 -6.40 1.76 -4.06
C GLY A 12 -5.85 3.00 -3.35
N PHE A 13 -5.02 3.79 -4.03
CA PHE A 13 -4.40 4.98 -3.45
C PHE A 13 -5.47 5.97 -2.99
N PHE A 14 -6.41 6.33 -3.87
CA PHE A 14 -7.49 7.26 -3.54
C PHE A 14 -8.45 6.68 -2.50
N ARG A 15 -8.75 5.37 -2.54
CA ARG A 15 -9.56 4.73 -1.50
C ARG A 15 -8.91 4.91 -0.12
N GLY A 16 -7.59 4.67 -0.02
CA GLY A 16 -6.82 4.88 1.20
C GLY A 16 -6.87 6.33 1.69
N LEU A 17 -6.60 7.31 0.81
CA LEU A 17 -6.69 8.74 1.14
C LEU A 17 -8.06 9.13 1.70
N LEU A 18 -9.14 8.65 1.07
CA LEU A 18 -10.51 8.95 1.47
C LEU A 18 -10.87 8.28 2.80
N ASP A 19 -10.43 7.04 3.03
CA ASP A 19 -10.73 6.30 4.26
C ASP A 19 -10.07 6.90 5.49
N CYS A 20 -8.81 7.32 5.40
CA CYS A 20 -8.07 7.94 6.49
C CYS A 20 -8.27 9.47 6.58
N ARG A 21 -9.02 10.06 5.62
CA ARG A 21 -9.19 11.51 5.49
C ARG A 21 -7.83 12.23 5.45
N ALA A 22 -6.96 11.82 4.54
CA ALA A 22 -5.62 12.39 4.42
C ALA A 22 -5.64 13.93 4.22
N ALA A 23 -4.68 14.65 4.79
CA ALA A 23 -4.46 16.10 4.62
C ALA A 23 -3.71 16.45 3.34
N GLY A 24 -2.98 15.49 2.80
CA GLY A 24 -2.28 15.61 1.55
C GLY A 24 -1.68 14.28 1.17
N VAL A 25 -0.75 14.34 0.23
CA VAL A 25 0.00 13.18 -0.25
C VAL A 25 1.48 13.50 -0.08
N ASN A 26 2.23 12.60 0.55
CA ASN A 26 3.69 12.71 0.67
C ASN A 26 4.41 11.60 -0.11
N TYR A 27 5.73 11.65 -0.12
CA TYR A 27 6.57 10.69 -0.82
C TYR A 27 6.47 9.27 -0.22
N GLU A 28 6.38 9.17 1.11
CA GLU A 28 6.27 7.90 1.84
C GLU A 28 5.03 7.11 1.41
N MET A 29 3.90 7.79 1.23
CA MET A 29 2.65 7.16 0.76
C MET A 29 2.79 6.62 -0.67
N LYS A 30 3.46 7.35 -1.56
CA LYS A 30 3.74 6.88 -2.94
C LYS A 30 4.63 5.64 -2.92
N ARG A 31 5.67 5.64 -2.07
CA ARG A 31 6.58 4.51 -1.90
C ARG A 31 5.86 3.28 -1.33
N ALA A 32 4.96 3.49 -0.36
CA ALA A 32 4.12 2.44 0.22
C ALA A 32 3.21 1.79 -0.82
N ALA A 33 2.57 2.60 -1.67
CA ALA A 33 1.74 2.11 -2.76
C ALA A 33 2.54 1.29 -3.79
N ALA A 34 3.73 1.76 -4.17
CA ALA A 34 4.59 1.03 -5.10
C ALA A 34 5.00 -0.35 -4.54
N ARG A 35 5.35 -0.41 -3.25
CA ARG A 35 5.68 -1.66 -2.55
C ARG A 35 4.48 -2.59 -2.47
N ALA A 36 3.31 -2.07 -2.09
CA ALA A 36 2.07 -2.84 -2.05
C ALA A 36 1.70 -3.44 -3.42
N ILE A 37 1.97 -2.75 -4.54
CA ILE A 37 1.75 -3.31 -5.89
C ILE A 37 2.75 -4.44 -6.17
N ALA A 38 4.02 -4.27 -5.80
CA ALA A 38 5.05 -5.28 -6.01
C ALA A 38 4.78 -6.54 -5.18
N ASP A 39 4.42 -6.37 -3.91
CA ASP A 39 4.20 -7.45 -2.94
C ASP A 39 2.95 -8.30 -3.24
N VAL A 40 2.10 -7.88 -4.19
CA VAL A 40 0.97 -8.69 -4.68
C VAL A 40 1.47 -9.94 -5.44
N ILE A 41 2.66 -9.88 -6.03
CA ILE A 41 3.29 -11.03 -6.68
C ILE A 41 4.32 -11.63 -5.70
N PRO A 42 4.09 -12.84 -5.19
CA PRO A 42 5.07 -13.54 -4.37
C PRO A 42 6.38 -13.79 -5.15
N PRO A 43 7.55 -13.76 -4.51
CA PRO A 43 8.84 -13.98 -5.18
C PRO A 43 8.90 -15.26 -6.01
N GLU A 44 8.26 -16.33 -5.54
CA GLU A 44 8.18 -17.63 -6.22
C GLU A 44 7.33 -17.63 -7.49
N GLN A 45 6.51 -16.60 -7.71
CA GLN A 45 5.68 -16.44 -8.92
C GLN A 45 6.32 -15.48 -9.95
N LEU A 46 7.45 -14.85 -9.61
CA LEU A 46 8.14 -13.95 -10.52
C LEU A 46 8.72 -14.72 -11.71
N GLN A 47 8.44 -14.21 -12.90
CA GLN A 47 8.94 -14.73 -14.17
C GLN A 47 9.10 -13.56 -15.14
N GLU A 48 9.90 -13.72 -16.19
CA GLU A 48 10.26 -12.65 -17.15
C GLU A 48 9.04 -11.89 -17.69
N ASN A 49 7.92 -12.58 -17.88
CA ASN A 49 6.67 -12.02 -18.40
C ASN A 49 5.61 -11.68 -17.32
N TYR A 50 5.93 -11.81 -16.02
CA TYR A 50 5.06 -11.52 -14.88
C TYR A 50 5.84 -10.92 -13.70
N ILE A 51 6.20 -9.64 -13.82
CA ILE A 51 6.86 -8.83 -12.77
C ILE A 51 5.96 -7.73 -12.21
N ILE A 52 4.77 -7.56 -12.78
CA ILE A 52 3.77 -6.56 -12.37
C ILE A 52 2.38 -7.20 -12.48
N PRO A 53 1.48 -7.02 -11.49
CA PRO A 53 0.18 -7.66 -11.50
C PRO A 53 -0.69 -7.16 -12.66
N SER A 54 -1.67 -7.96 -13.05
CA SER A 54 -2.70 -7.55 -14.01
C SER A 54 -3.51 -6.38 -13.48
N VAL A 55 -3.92 -5.45 -14.35
CA VAL A 55 -4.83 -4.35 -13.99
C VAL A 55 -6.19 -4.83 -13.46
N PHE A 56 -6.54 -6.10 -13.70
CA PHE A 56 -7.76 -6.74 -13.20
C PHE A 56 -7.52 -7.57 -11.92
N ASP A 57 -6.30 -7.59 -11.39
CA ASP A 57 -6.00 -8.29 -10.14
C ASP A 57 -6.67 -7.57 -8.96
N ARG A 58 -7.74 -8.19 -8.45
CA ARG A 58 -8.59 -7.64 -7.40
C ARG A 58 -7.85 -7.47 -6.06
N ARG A 59 -6.67 -8.07 -5.89
CA ARG A 59 -5.85 -7.95 -4.67
C ARG A 59 -5.14 -6.60 -4.60
N VAL A 60 -4.88 -5.96 -5.75
CA VAL A 60 -4.04 -4.75 -5.83
C VAL A 60 -4.69 -3.57 -5.11
N ALA A 61 -5.93 -3.21 -5.45
CA ALA A 61 -6.56 -2.01 -4.90
C ALA A 61 -6.72 -2.07 -3.36
N PRO A 62 -7.18 -3.16 -2.74
CA PRO A 62 -7.21 -3.29 -1.28
C PRO A 62 -5.82 -3.21 -0.64
N ALA A 63 -4.81 -3.88 -1.22
CA ALA A 63 -3.43 -3.86 -0.70
C ALA A 63 -2.86 -2.43 -0.70
N VAL A 64 -3.00 -1.71 -1.81
CA VAL A 64 -2.55 -0.32 -1.93
C VAL A 64 -3.31 0.59 -0.96
N ALA A 65 -4.63 0.43 -0.82
CA ALA A 65 -5.42 1.24 0.10
C ALA A 65 -4.95 1.10 1.55
N ASN A 66 -4.76 -0.14 2.02
CA ASN A 66 -4.28 -0.41 3.38
C ASN A 66 -2.88 0.18 3.62
N ALA A 67 -1.94 -0.06 2.69
CA ALA A 67 -0.58 0.48 2.81
C ALA A 67 -0.55 2.01 2.86
N VAL A 68 -1.41 2.67 2.07
CA VAL A 68 -1.54 4.13 2.08
C VAL A 68 -2.15 4.64 3.39
N ILE A 69 -3.15 3.95 3.96
CA ILE A 69 -3.74 4.31 5.25
C ILE A 69 -2.69 4.23 6.37
N ASP A 70 -1.95 3.12 6.43
CA ASP A 70 -0.95 2.87 7.47
C ASP A 70 0.14 3.95 7.45
N VAL A 71 0.67 4.24 6.26
CA VAL A 71 1.73 5.25 6.11
C VAL A 71 1.18 6.68 6.26
N ALA A 72 -0.06 6.95 5.85
CA ALA A 72 -0.69 8.24 6.12
C ALA A 72 -0.81 8.49 7.63
N TRP A 73 -1.14 7.47 8.42
CA TRP A 73 -1.17 7.57 9.87
C TRP A 73 0.23 7.80 10.46
N TYR A 74 1.20 6.97 10.08
CA TYR A 74 2.58 7.07 10.58
C TYR A 74 3.23 8.43 10.27
N THR A 75 2.93 9.00 9.11
CA THR A 75 3.50 10.29 8.67
C THR A 75 2.67 11.51 9.06
N GLY A 76 1.65 11.34 9.90
CA GLY A 76 0.80 12.42 10.39
C GLY A 76 -0.11 13.05 9.32
N MET A 77 -0.32 12.39 8.18
CA MET A 77 -1.22 12.84 7.13
C MET A 77 -2.68 12.44 7.40
N SER A 78 -2.91 11.37 8.15
CA SER A 78 -4.25 10.90 8.51
C SER A 78 -4.94 11.85 9.50
N ARG A 79 -6.17 12.25 9.20
CA ARG A 79 -7.05 12.96 10.16
C ARG A 79 -8.00 12.02 10.89
N ARG A 80 -7.92 10.71 10.62
CA ARG A 80 -8.63 9.67 11.38
C ARG A 80 -7.62 8.85 12.18
N GLU A 81 -8.04 8.43 13.36
CA GLU A 81 -7.31 7.42 14.11
C GLU A 81 -7.24 6.11 13.31
N ALA A 82 -6.13 5.39 13.48
CA ALA A 82 -5.96 4.09 12.85
C ALA A 82 -7.02 3.13 13.41
N LYS A 83 -7.87 2.58 12.54
CA LYS A 83 -8.84 1.54 12.92
C LYS A 83 -8.16 0.18 13.19
N HIS A 84 -6.86 0.07 12.87
CA HIS A 84 -6.06 -1.13 13.03
C HIS A 84 -4.65 -0.73 13.47
N ILE A 85 -4.14 -1.37 14.52
CA ILE A 85 -2.74 -1.24 14.92
C ILE A 85 -1.94 -2.11 13.94
N PRO A 86 -0.96 -1.58 13.19
CA PRO A 86 -0.17 -2.40 12.29
C PRO A 86 0.65 -3.41 13.09
N THR A 87 0.80 -4.64 12.56
CA THR A 87 1.61 -5.72 13.16
C THR A 87 3.04 -5.28 13.51
N ALA A 88 3.58 -4.29 12.80
CA ALA A 88 4.90 -3.69 13.08
C ALA A 88 5.01 -3.02 14.46
N ALA A 89 3.90 -2.65 15.10
CA ALA A 89 3.90 -2.11 16.47
C ALA A 89 4.07 -3.19 17.56
N ARG A 90 4.19 -4.49 17.19
CA ARG A 90 4.44 -5.58 18.15
C ARG A 90 5.92 -5.86 18.45
N HIS A 91 6.86 -5.17 17.78
CA HIS A 91 8.31 -5.42 17.93
C HIS A 91 9.14 -4.20 18.33
N THR A 92 8.57 -3.31 19.14
CA THR A 92 9.36 -2.29 19.85
C THR A 92 9.22 -2.38 21.37
N GLY A 93 8.76 -3.51 21.88
CA GLY A 93 8.85 -3.88 23.30
C GLY A 93 9.63 -5.19 23.45
N GLU A 94 10.74 -5.11 24.18
CA GLU A 94 11.56 -6.18 24.79
C GLU A 94 12.71 -6.83 23.99
N SER A 95 13.89 -6.83 24.65
CA SER A 95 15.21 -7.47 24.39
C SER A 95 16.14 -6.67 23.47
N ASP A 96 17.20 -5.98 23.90
CA ASP A 96 18.13 -6.17 25.03
C ASP A 96 18.36 -4.90 25.88
#